data_AF-A0A970QNT1-F1
#
_entry.id   AF-A0A970QNT1-F1
#
_cell.length_a   1.000
_cell.length_b   1.000
_cell.length_c   1.000
_cell.angle_alpha   90.00
_cell.angle_beta   90.00
_cell.angle_gamma   90.00
#
_symmetry.space_group_name_H-M   'P 1'
#
loop_
_entity.id
_entity.type
_entity.pdbx_description
1 polymer ?
#
loop_
_entity_poly.entity_id
_entity_poly.type
_entity_poly.pdbx_seq_one_letter_code
_entity_poly.pdbx_strand_id
1 'polypeptide(L)'
;MNIDIEGEMIIDKKDVICDVKKSKTGDWGHNPDEFYYYIVYRHKGRIWITVNGFYPYNDRYHCERSYSRIIGDKIEDFENMTEAEITSEAYGAWCDGAR
;
A
#
# COMPACT_ATOMS: atom_id res chain seq x y z
N MET A 1 -5.49 13.97 -10.60
CA MET A 1 -4.37 14.60 -9.89
C MET A 1 -4.37 14.01 -8.50
N ASN A 2 -3.24 13.47 -8.06
CA ASN A 2 -3.11 12.97 -6.69
C ASN A 2 -2.90 14.15 -5.74
N ILE A 3 -3.55 14.12 -4.60
CA ILE A 3 -3.66 15.25 -3.67
C ILE A 3 -3.33 14.75 -2.27
N ASP A 4 -2.62 15.57 -1.49
CA ASP A 4 -2.46 15.34 -0.06
C ASP A 4 -3.42 16.23 0.71
N ILE A 5 -4.15 15.63 1.64
CA ILE A 5 -4.95 16.29 2.65
C ILE A 5 -4.33 15.90 4.00
N GLU A 6 -4.51 16.68 5.07
CA GLU A 6 -3.92 16.38 6.37
C GLU A 6 -4.20 14.92 6.80
N GLY A 7 -3.15 14.09 6.80
CA GLY A 7 -3.22 12.67 7.15
C GLY A 7 -3.66 11.71 6.03
N GLU A 8 -4.02 12.19 4.85
CA GLU A 8 -4.57 11.38 3.77
C GLU A 8 -3.93 11.70 2.41
N MET A 9 -3.70 10.67 1.60
CA MET A 9 -3.30 10.79 0.20
C MET A 9 -4.43 10.29 -0.68
N ILE A 10 -4.88 11.14 -1.60
CA ILE A 10 -5.91 10.82 -2.58
C ILE A 10 -5.23 10.42 -3.89
N ILE A 11 -5.48 9.19 -4.32
CA ILE A 11 -4.84 8.56 -5.48
C ILE A 11 -5.88 8.26 -6.54
N ASP A 12 -5.70 8.76 -7.77
CA ASP A 12 -6.56 8.36 -8.88
C ASP A 12 -6.35 6.87 -9.19
N LYS A 13 -7.44 6.12 -9.43
CA LYS A 13 -7.38 4.67 -9.71
C LYS A 13 -6.48 4.30 -10.89
N LYS A 14 -6.32 5.21 -11.86
CA LYS A 14 -5.42 5.02 -13.01
C LYS A 14 -3.92 5.02 -12.64
N ASP A 15 -3.57 5.58 -11.48
CA ASP A 15 -2.19 5.64 -10.97
C ASP A 15 -1.89 4.48 -10.02
N VAL A 16 -2.89 3.62 -9.75
CA VAL A 16 -2.72 2.36 -9.02
C VAL A 16 -2.14 1.31 -9.95
N ILE A 17 -1.08 0.68 -9.48
CA ILE A 17 -0.31 -0.37 -10.16
C ILE A 17 -0.86 -1.74 -9.75
N CYS A 18 -1.18 -1.93 -8.47
CA CYS A 18 -1.83 -3.15 -7.99
C CYS A 18 -2.80 -2.88 -6.83
N ASP A 19 -3.80 -3.75 -6.73
CA ASP A 19 -4.76 -3.83 -5.62
C ASP A 19 -4.91 -5.32 -5.25
N VAL A 20 -4.44 -5.67 -4.06
CA VAL A 20 -4.24 -7.07 -3.69
C VAL A 20 -4.78 -7.33 -2.28
N LYS A 21 -5.53 -8.43 -2.18
CA LYS A 21 -5.89 -9.08 -0.91
C LYS A 21 -4.99 -10.30 -0.68
N LYS A 22 -4.35 -10.40 0.49
CA LYS A 22 -3.54 -11.56 0.88
C LYS A 22 -3.93 -12.10 2.24
N SER A 23 -3.81 -13.41 2.41
CA SER A 23 -3.88 -14.04 3.73
C SER A 23 -2.67 -13.62 4.57
N LYS A 24 -2.88 -13.42 5.87
CA LYS A 24 -1.80 -13.17 6.83
C LYS A 24 -1.01 -14.46 7.03
N THR A 25 0.27 -14.40 6.69
CA THR A 25 1.26 -15.45 6.92
C THR A 25 2.58 -14.81 7.35
N GLY A 26 3.47 -15.60 7.98
CA GLY A 26 4.79 -15.12 8.38
C GLY A 26 4.72 -14.02 9.43
N ASP A 27 5.32 -12.85 9.13
CA ASP A 27 5.40 -11.69 10.04
C ASP A 27 4.03 -11.19 10.52
N TRP A 28 2.99 -11.46 9.74
CA TRP A 28 1.60 -11.11 10.06
C TRP A 28 0.91 -12.09 11.02
N GLY A 29 1.61 -13.15 11.43
CA GLY A 29 1.06 -14.28 12.17
C GLY A 29 0.61 -15.43 11.26
N HIS A 30 0.13 -16.51 11.87
CA HIS A 30 -0.23 -17.76 11.19
C HIS A 30 -1.75 -18.02 11.19
N ASN A 31 -2.57 -16.97 11.11
CA ASN A 31 -4.02 -17.07 10.99
C ASN A 31 -4.42 -16.89 9.51
N PRO A 32 -4.53 -17.96 8.71
CA PRO A 32 -4.84 -17.87 7.27
C PRO A 32 -6.23 -17.30 6.98
N ASP A 33 -7.14 -17.34 7.97
CA ASP A 33 -8.48 -16.73 7.92
C ASP A 33 -8.44 -15.21 8.04
N GLU A 34 -7.32 -14.64 8.50
CA GLU A 34 -7.10 -13.20 8.52
C GLU A 34 -6.46 -12.75 7.20
N PHE A 35 -6.94 -11.62 6.69
CA PHE A 35 -6.43 -11.02 5.46
C PHE A 35 -5.89 -9.63 5.74
N TYR A 36 -4.94 -9.20 4.92
CA TYR A 36 -4.60 -7.80 4.76
C TYR A 36 -4.78 -7.40 3.30
N TYR A 37 -5.07 -6.13 3.09
CA TYR A 37 -5.22 -5.53 1.78
C TYR A 37 -4.11 -4.52 1.59
N TYR A 38 -3.50 -4.50 0.41
CA TYR A 38 -2.58 -3.46 0.05
C TYR A 38 -2.79 -3.00 -1.39
N ILE A 39 -2.49 -1.74 -1.62
CA ILE A 39 -2.40 -1.16 -2.96
C ILE A 39 -1.00 -0.60 -3.18
N VAL A 40 -0.50 -0.74 -4.39
CA VAL A 40 0.73 -0.08 -4.86
C VAL A 40 0.36 0.94 -5.90
N TYR A 41 0.90 2.15 -5.80
CA TYR A 41 0.54 3.25 -6.69
C TYR A 41 1.67 4.25 -6.88
N ARG A 42 1.55 5.06 -7.93
CA ARG A 42 2.45 6.17 -8.19
C ARG A 42 1.94 7.45 -7.55
N HIS A 43 2.74 8.06 -6.69
CA HIS A 43 2.42 9.34 -6.07
C HIS A 43 3.67 10.22 -5.97
N LYS A 44 3.55 11.46 -6.45
CA LYS A 44 4.65 12.46 -6.50
C LYS A 44 5.95 11.90 -7.09
N GLY A 45 5.81 11.13 -8.17
CA GLY A 45 6.94 10.57 -8.91
C GLY A 45 7.57 9.32 -8.29
N ARG A 46 7.08 8.83 -7.14
CA ARG A 46 7.58 7.64 -6.45
C ARG A 46 6.53 6.54 -6.37
N ILE A 47 6.97 5.32 -6.06
CA ILE A 47 6.11 4.16 -5.84
C ILE A 47 5.86 3.98 -4.36
N TRP A 48 4.59 3.89 -4.02
CA TRP A 48 4.11 3.77 -2.65
C TRP A 48 3.33 2.48 -2.48
N ILE A 49 3.35 1.95 -1.26
CA ILE A 49 2.43 0.92 -0.78
C ILE A 49 1.59 1.49 0.35
N THR A 50 0.28 1.20 0.36
CA THR A 50 -0.62 1.47 1.51
C THR A 50 -1.30 0.18 1.92
N VAL A 51 -1.43 -0.06 3.23
CA VAL A 51 -1.96 -1.33 3.76
C VAL A 51 -3.10 -1.09 4.75
N ASN A 52 -4.26 -1.69 4.50
CA ASN A 52 -5.51 -1.61 5.28
C ASN A 52 -6.11 -0.21 5.53
N GLY A 53 -5.29 0.83 5.73
CA GLY A 53 -5.70 2.22 5.86
C GLY A 53 -6.02 2.85 4.51
N PHE A 54 -6.93 2.27 3.73
CA PHE A 54 -7.42 2.89 2.51
C PHE A 54 -8.84 2.46 2.17
N TYR A 55 -9.56 3.32 1.44
CA TYR A 55 -10.89 3.03 0.93
C TYR A 55 -11.12 3.63 -0.47
N PRO A 56 -11.86 2.93 -1.36
CA PRO A 56 -12.23 3.48 -2.66
C PRO A 56 -13.36 4.53 -2.51
N TYR A 57 -13.25 5.64 -3.24
CA TYR A 57 -14.29 6.66 -3.36
C TYR A 57 -14.31 7.21 -4.79
N ASN A 58 -15.41 6.99 -5.52
CA ASN A 58 -15.52 7.26 -6.96
C ASN A 58 -14.34 6.64 -7.75
N ASP A 59 -13.64 7.45 -8.55
CA ASP A 59 -12.48 7.05 -9.35
C ASP A 59 -11.14 7.16 -8.61
N ARG A 60 -11.17 7.13 -7.27
CA ARG A 60 -10.00 7.35 -6.43
C ARG A 60 -9.92 6.35 -5.27
N TYR A 61 -8.72 6.21 -4.74
CA TYR A 61 -8.46 5.66 -3.42
C TYR A 61 -8.08 6.80 -2.48
N HIS A 62 -8.58 6.68 -1.26
CA HIS A 62 -8.24 7.50 -0.13
C HIS A 62 -7.34 6.67 0.77
N CYS A 63 -6.08 7.09 0.92
CA CYS A 63 -5.03 6.33 1.60
C CYS A 63 -4.56 7.08 2.85
N GLU A 64 -4.67 6.46 4.01
CA GLU A 64 -4.11 6.99 5.25
C GLU A 64 -2.59 7.06 5.15
N ARG A 65 -2.06 8.25 5.40
CA ARG A 65 -0.64 8.54 5.27
C ARG A 65 0.23 7.72 6.21
N SER A 66 -0.28 7.45 7.41
CA SER A 66 0.38 6.66 8.46
C SER A 66 0.54 5.19 8.08
N TYR A 67 -0.35 4.66 7.24
CA TYR A 67 -0.33 3.28 6.73
C TYR A 67 0.38 3.14 5.38
N SER A 68 1.21 4.13 5.00
CA SER A 68 1.79 4.23 3.67
C SER A 68 3.31 4.39 3.69
N ARG A 69 4.01 3.70 2.79
CA ARG A 69 5.48 3.76 2.64
C ARG A 69 5.93 3.91 1.20
N ILE A 70 7.10 4.52 1.01
CA ILE A 70 7.80 4.54 -0.27
C ILE A 70 8.53 3.21 -0.42
N ILE A 71 8.33 2.52 -1.54
CA ILE A 71 9.00 1.26 -1.85
C ILE A 71 9.93 1.35 -3.07
N GLY A 72 9.90 2.47 -3.80
CA GLY A 72 10.77 2.69 -4.95
C GLY A 72 10.55 4.05 -5.60
N ASP A 73 11.39 4.38 -6.57
CA ASP A 73 11.29 5.60 -7.38
C ASP A 73 10.61 5.33 -8.73
N LYS A 74 10.64 4.09 -9.23
CA LYS A 74 10.05 3.69 -10.51
C LYS A 74 9.26 2.39 -10.40
N ILE A 75 8.39 2.13 -11.37
CA ILE A 75 7.51 0.93 -11.37
C ILE A 75 8.36 -0.34 -11.38
N GLU A 76 9.48 -0.33 -12.10
CA GLU A 76 10.41 -1.45 -12.18
C GLU A 76 11.01 -1.82 -10.81
N ASP A 77 11.14 -0.86 -9.88
CA ASP A 77 11.63 -1.16 -8.53
C ASP A 77 10.66 -2.09 -7.80
N PHE A 78 9.35 -1.90 -8.00
CA PHE A 78 8.31 -2.78 -7.45
C PHE A 78 8.19 -4.10 -8.24
N GLU A 79 8.23 -4.05 -9.57
CA GLU A 79 8.10 -5.26 -10.40
C GLU A 79 9.25 -6.26 -10.18
N ASN A 80 10.43 -5.78 -9.79
CA ASN A 80 11.57 -6.62 -9.46
C ASN A 80 11.56 -7.15 -8.01
N MET A 81 10.62 -6.71 -7.17
CA MET A 81 10.50 -7.23 -5.80
C MET A 81 9.97 -8.66 -5.80
N THR A 82 10.57 -9.48 -4.94
CA THR A 82 10.00 -10.76 -4.58
C THR A 82 8.74 -10.58 -3.75
N GLU A 83 7.89 -11.60 -3.72
CA GLU A 83 6.70 -11.61 -2.88
C GLU A 83 7.02 -11.42 -1.38
N ALA A 84 8.17 -11.93 -0.92
CA ALA A 84 8.64 -11.76 0.45
C ALA A 84 8.98 -10.30 0.77
N GLU A 85 9.65 -9.60 -0.15
CA GLU A 85 9.96 -8.18 0.00
C GLU A 85 8.70 -7.32 0.02
N ILE A 86 7.74 -7.58 -0.88
CA ILE A 86 6.44 -6.88 -0.88
C ILE A 86 5.70 -7.10 0.44
N THR A 87 5.71 -8.33 0.96
CA THR A 87 5.07 -8.68 2.23
C THR A 87 5.72 -7.96 3.41
N SER A 88 7.05 -7.85 3.41
CA SER A 88 7.82 -7.12 4.42
C SER A 88 7.50 -5.62 4.40
N GLU A 89 7.48 -4.99 3.22
CA GLU A 89 7.12 -3.58 3.09
C GLU A 89 5.68 -3.30 3.51
N ALA A 90 4.76 -4.20 3.14
CA ALA A 90 3.37 -4.12 3.57
C ALA A 90 3.25 -4.21 5.10
N TYR A 91 3.95 -5.16 5.72
CA TYR A 91 3.97 -5.34 7.17
C TYR A 91 4.54 -4.10 7.87
N GLY A 92 5.63 -3.56 7.33
CA GLY A 92 6.24 -2.34 7.81
C GLY A 92 5.29 -1.15 7.76
N ALA A 93 4.57 -0.95 6.65
CA ALA A 93 3.59 0.12 6.51
C ALA A 93 2.46 0.01 7.54
N TRP A 94 1.97 -1.21 7.79
CA TRP A 94 0.99 -1.44 8.85
C TRP A 94 1.55 -1.16 10.25
N CYS A 95 2.80 -1.57 10.53
CA CYS A 95 3.48 -1.29 11.79
C CYS A 95 3.72 0.19 12.05
N ASP A 96 3.75 1.04 11.01
CA ASP A 96 3.84 2.49 11.17
C ASP A 96 2.48 3.11 11.51
N GLY A 97 1.42 2.63 10.86
CA GLY A 97 0.07 3.16 11.04
C GLY A 97 -0.62 2.68 12.31
N ALA A 98 -0.32 1.46 12.77
CA ALA A 98 -0.92 0.87 13.97
C ALA A 98 -0.33 1.38 15.30
N ARG A 99 0.47 2.45 15.28
CA ARG A 99 1.13 3.05 16.45
C ARG A 99 0.24 4.05 17.18
#